data_AF-A0A0G2GFF2-F1
#
_entry.id   AF-A0A0G2GFF2-F1
#
_cell.length_a   1.000
_cell.length_b   1.000
_cell.length_c   1.000
_cell.angle_alpha   90.00
_cell.angle_beta   90.00
_cell.angle_gamma   90.00
#
_symmetry.space_group_name_H-M   'P 1'
#
loop_
_entity.id
_entity.type
_entity.pdbx_description
1 polymer ?
#
loop_
_entity_poly.entity_id
_entity_poly.type
_entity_poly.pdbx_seq_one_letter_code
_entity_poly.pdbx_strand_id
1 'polypeptide(L)'
;MNTQDDQKTLTEEYRRLEVQLEQTRRRLENIKGKSANPADIPNGLNSRPYTEFMSDTKSIHALLLLSDSALPLGSFAYSSGLESFLSHRKHGVPPRSNTPSNFQSFLHLSLSSVSYTNVPYLLAAHRSSRSLQDLDNDLDASTPCTVARRASIAQGRALLGVWERSFRSTWNSDTLRNASEVESAQVLRDFSQAMKVSSDVVPVTTQVNGHFAPLWGATAHVMGLDSYQAAYVFLINHAKAVLSAAVRASVMGPYQAQGLLAGKGIQQVVAECIQKVWDLSPENAGQVVPALDLWVGRHELLYSRIFNS
;
A
#
# COMPACT_ATOMS: atom_id res chain seq x y z
N MET A 1 -13.92 -17.29 35.06
CA MET A 1 -12.73 -16.65 34.46
C MET A 1 -12.88 -15.16 34.65
N ASN A 2 -12.01 -14.58 35.48
CA ASN A 2 -12.21 -13.30 36.16
C ASN A 2 -11.63 -12.15 35.32
N THR A 3 -12.31 -11.81 34.21
CA THR A 3 -11.86 -10.78 33.24
C THR A 3 -11.59 -9.40 33.86
N GLN A 4 -12.22 -9.11 35.00
CA GLN A 4 -12.04 -7.85 35.72
C GLN A 4 -10.76 -7.80 36.56
N ASP A 5 -10.20 -8.96 36.91
CA ASP A 5 -8.89 -9.08 37.57
C ASP A 5 -7.77 -8.91 36.55
N ASP A 6 -7.88 -9.59 35.40
CA ASP A 6 -6.90 -9.51 34.30
C ASP A 6 -6.76 -8.07 33.77
N GLN A 7 -7.88 -7.33 33.68
CA GLN A 7 -7.86 -5.93 33.26
C GLN A 7 -7.12 -5.03 34.26
N LYS A 8 -7.25 -5.29 35.57
CA LYS A 8 -6.52 -4.54 36.60
C LYS A 8 -5.04 -4.88 36.57
N THR A 9 -4.68 -6.14 36.39
CA THR A 9 -3.29 -6.58 36.27
C THR A 9 -2.60 -5.94 35.07
N LEU A 10 -3.25 -5.93 33.89
CA LEU A 10 -2.72 -5.28 32.69
C LEU A 10 -2.58 -3.76 32.84
N THR A 11 -3.53 -3.11 33.53
CA THR A 11 -3.46 -1.66 33.77
C THR A 11 -2.28 -1.30 34.69
N GLU A 12 -2.02 -2.11 35.72
CA GLU A 12 -0.87 -1.89 36.61
C GLU A 12 0.45 -2.21 35.91
N GLU A 13 0.48 -3.23 35.04
CA GLU A 13 1.65 -3.54 34.21
C GLU A 13 1.96 -2.41 33.21
N TYR A 14 0.93 -1.85 32.56
CA TYR A 14 1.07 -0.68 31.69
C TYR A 14 1.66 0.52 32.44
N ARG A 15 1.12 0.84 33.62
CA ARG A 15 1.61 1.94 34.47
C ARG A 15 3.07 1.72 34.89
N ARG A 16 3.44 0.48 35.20
CA ARG A 16 4.82 0.12 35.54
C ARG A 16 5.77 0.32 34.36
N LEU A 17 5.36 -0.08 33.16
CA LEU A 17 6.14 0.08 31.93
C LEU A 17 6.32 1.56 31.57
N GLU A 18 5.30 2.41 31.73
CA GLU A 18 5.42 3.86 31.52
C GLU A 18 6.48 4.48 32.44
N VAL A 19 6.44 4.15 33.73
CA VAL A 19 7.43 4.63 34.71
C VAL A 19 8.83 4.17 34.34
N GLN A 20 8.98 2.91 33.91
CA GLN A 20 10.28 2.37 33.51
C GLN A 20 10.81 3.04 32.23
N LEU A 21 9.93 3.36 31.28
CA LEU A 21 10.27 4.07 30.05
C LEU A 21 10.74 5.50 30.37
N GLU A 22 10.06 6.21 31.26
CA GLU A 22 10.45 7.55 31.66
C GLU A 22 11.78 7.57 32.44
N GLN A 23 12.00 6.61 33.35
CA GLN A 23 13.28 6.45 34.03
C GLN A 23 14.43 6.17 33.04
N THR A 24 14.18 5.35 32.03
CA THR A 24 15.16 5.03 30.99
C THR A 24 15.47 6.25 30.13
N ARG A 25 14.46 7.05 29.75
CA ARG A 25 14.64 8.32 29.05
C ARG A 25 15.50 9.30 29.84
N ARG A 26 15.21 9.49 31.14
CA ARG A 26 16.02 10.36 32.02
C ARG A 26 17.47 9.89 32.14
N ARG A 27 17.71 8.58 32.21
CA ARG A 27 19.08 8.03 32.19
C ARG A 27 19.80 8.32 30.87
N LEU A 28 19.09 8.21 29.76
CA LEU A 28 19.61 8.47 28.42
C LEU A 28 19.97 9.97 28.24
N GLU A 29 19.12 10.87 28.72
CA GLU A 29 19.39 12.31 28.77
C GLU A 29 20.59 12.65 29.65
N ASN A 30 20.71 12.04 30.83
CA ASN A 30 21.86 12.22 31.71
C ASN A 30 23.18 11.73 31.09
N ILE A 31 23.15 10.65 30.29
CA ILE A 31 24.32 10.17 29.56
C ILE A 31 24.68 11.13 28.42
N LYS A 32 23.68 11.63 27.68
CA LYS A 32 23.88 12.64 26.63
C LYS A 32 24.44 13.95 27.20
N GLY A 33 23.96 14.38 28.36
CA GLY A 33 24.43 15.59 29.05
C GLY A 33 25.86 15.47 29.61
N LYS A 34 26.31 14.27 29.99
CA LYS A 34 27.68 14.03 30.49
C LYS A 34 28.75 13.94 29.39
N SER A 35 28.35 13.81 28.12
CA SER A 35 29.28 13.82 26.97
C SER A 35 29.50 15.22 26.38
N ALA A 36 28.83 16.26 26.90
CA ALA A 36 28.95 17.62 26.40
C ALA A 36 30.17 18.32 27.03
N ASN A 37 31.16 18.67 26.22
CA ASN A 37 32.30 19.49 26.62
C ASN A 37 31.81 20.90 27.05
N PRO A 38 32.41 21.55 28.06
CA PRO A 38 31.90 22.82 28.62
C PRO A 38 32.08 24.08 27.75
N ALA A 39 32.33 23.95 26.45
CA ALA A 39 32.63 25.08 25.57
C ALA A 39 31.43 25.64 24.78
N ASP A 40 30.27 24.96 24.78
CA ASP A 40 29.11 25.40 24.00
C ASP A 40 28.02 26.02 24.89
N ILE A 41 28.03 27.36 24.91
CA ILE A 41 27.02 28.24 25.51
C ILE A 41 25.65 28.00 24.84
N PRO A 42 24.52 28.06 25.60
CA PRO A 42 23.23 27.60 25.13
C PRO A 42 22.56 28.62 24.22
N ASN A 43 22.51 28.34 22.91
CA ASN A 43 21.56 28.97 22.01
C ASN A 43 20.37 28.03 21.79
N GLY A 44 19.23 28.44 22.33
CA GLY A 44 17.95 27.78 22.15
C GLY A 44 17.54 27.78 20.68
N LEU A 45 17.80 26.66 20.02
CA LEU A 45 17.07 26.07 18.92
C LEU A 45 17.56 24.62 18.95
N ASN A 46 16.70 23.69 19.37
CA ASN A 46 16.97 22.26 19.25
C ASN A 46 17.12 21.93 17.75
N SER A 47 18.32 22.16 17.22
CA SER A 47 18.73 21.76 15.89
C SER A 47 18.78 20.25 15.91
N ARG A 48 17.69 19.59 15.49
CA ARG A 48 17.81 18.23 14.98
C ARG A 48 18.98 18.26 13.99
N PRO A 49 19.98 17.37 14.12
CA PRO A 49 21.11 17.39 13.23
C PRO A 49 20.60 17.30 11.79
N TYR A 50 21.15 18.13 10.90
CA TYR A 50 20.71 18.30 9.50
C TYR A 50 20.54 16.95 8.76
N THR A 51 21.31 15.94 9.17
CA THR A 51 21.25 14.54 8.73
C THR A 51 19.92 13.82 9.04
N GLU A 52 19.27 14.07 10.18
CA GLU A 52 17.92 13.52 10.47
C GLU A 52 16.86 14.12 9.54
N PHE A 53 16.93 15.44 9.28
CA PHE A 53 16.06 16.12 8.32
C PHE A 53 16.22 15.59 6.89
N MET A 54 17.44 15.24 6.47
CA MET A 54 17.70 14.67 5.14
C MET A 54 17.14 13.25 4.99
N SER A 55 17.18 12.43 6.03
CA SER A 55 16.55 11.09 6.01
C SER A 55 15.03 11.18 5.86
N ASP A 56 14.41 12.13 6.57
CA ASP A 56 12.96 12.41 6.47
C ASP A 56 12.58 12.89 5.06
N THR A 57 13.41 13.78 4.47
CA THR A 57 13.22 14.33 3.12
C THR A 57 13.27 13.25 2.03
N LYS A 58 14.15 12.26 2.13
CA LYS A 58 14.19 11.14 1.18
C LYS A 58 12.89 10.33 1.21
N SER A 59 12.34 10.06 2.40
CA SER A 59 11.08 9.33 2.54
C SER A 59 9.90 10.12 1.97
N ILE A 60 9.86 11.44 2.19
CA ILE A 60 8.84 12.34 1.65
C ILE A 60 8.92 12.35 0.12
N HIS A 61 10.12 12.46 -0.45
CA HIS A 61 10.29 12.46 -1.90
C HIS A 61 9.83 11.14 -2.53
N ALA A 62 10.20 10.01 -1.93
CA ALA A 62 9.74 8.69 -2.35
C ALA A 62 8.21 8.55 -2.25
N LEU A 63 7.60 9.05 -1.17
CA LEU A 63 6.15 9.09 -1.00
C LEU A 63 5.49 9.89 -2.11
N LEU A 64 6.02 11.05 -2.45
CA LEU A 64 5.51 11.89 -3.55
C LEU A 64 5.58 11.16 -4.90
N LEU A 65 6.72 10.54 -5.22
CA LEU A 65 6.90 9.79 -6.47
C LEU A 65 5.93 8.61 -6.58
N LEU A 66 5.80 7.82 -5.52
CA LEU A 66 4.89 6.67 -5.51
C LEU A 66 3.42 7.10 -5.49
N SER A 67 3.11 8.28 -4.94
CA SER A 67 1.74 8.82 -4.92
C SER A 67 1.31 9.47 -6.24
N ASP A 68 2.22 9.64 -7.20
CA ASP A 68 1.96 10.33 -8.45
C ASP A 68 1.00 9.53 -9.34
N SER A 69 -0.09 10.17 -9.77
CA SER A 69 -1.04 9.59 -10.72
C SER A 69 -0.45 9.36 -12.12
N ALA A 70 0.64 10.04 -12.47
CA ALA A 70 1.35 9.89 -13.73
C ALA A 70 2.41 8.77 -13.71
N LEU A 71 2.61 8.09 -12.57
CA LEU A 71 3.49 6.93 -12.49
C LEU A 71 3.03 5.89 -13.52
N PRO A 72 3.91 5.41 -14.43
CA PRO A 72 3.49 4.67 -15.62
C PRO A 72 3.21 3.19 -15.32
N LEU A 73 2.26 2.96 -14.40
CA LEU A 73 1.76 1.64 -14.00
C LEU A 73 0.56 1.19 -14.84
N GLY A 74 0.02 2.08 -15.68
CA GLY A 74 -1.21 1.82 -16.42
C GLY A 74 -2.48 1.88 -15.57
N SER A 75 -2.40 2.28 -14.30
CA SER A 75 -3.54 2.34 -13.36
C SER A 75 -4.71 3.20 -13.85
N PHE A 76 -4.44 4.23 -14.67
CA PHE A 76 -5.48 5.04 -15.31
C PHE A 76 -6.37 4.22 -16.25
N ALA A 77 -5.88 3.14 -16.86
CA ALA A 77 -6.70 2.33 -17.75
C ALA A 77 -7.76 1.50 -17.01
N TYR A 78 -7.64 1.31 -15.69
CA TYR A 78 -8.50 0.41 -14.92
C TYR A 78 -9.59 1.18 -14.16
N SER A 79 -10.77 0.58 -14.04
CA SER A 79 -11.90 1.12 -13.26
C SER A 79 -12.23 0.29 -12.02
N SER A 80 -11.52 -0.82 -11.79
CA SER A 80 -11.69 -1.71 -10.65
C SER A 80 -13.14 -2.18 -10.47
N GLY A 81 -13.81 -2.53 -11.58
CA GLY A 81 -15.20 -2.99 -11.59
C GLY A 81 -16.27 -1.89 -11.54
N LEU A 82 -15.90 -0.60 -11.47
CA LEU A 82 -16.87 0.51 -11.44
C LEU A 82 -17.73 0.55 -12.69
N GLU A 83 -17.17 0.30 -13.87
CA GLU A 83 -17.91 0.31 -15.14
C GLU A 83 -19.01 -0.77 -15.15
N SER A 84 -18.64 -2.00 -14.76
CA SER A 84 -19.58 -3.10 -14.58
C SER A 84 -20.65 -2.79 -13.56
N PHE A 85 -20.28 -2.23 -12.41
CA PHE A 85 -21.23 -1.83 -11.37
C PHE A 85 -22.26 -0.83 -11.91
N LEU A 86 -21.82 0.21 -12.63
CA LEU A 86 -22.70 1.21 -13.23
C LEU A 86 -23.61 0.61 -14.31
N SER A 87 -23.06 -0.26 -15.17
CA SER A 87 -23.80 -0.91 -16.25
C SER A 87 -24.93 -1.79 -15.72
N HIS A 88 -24.66 -2.61 -14.71
CA HIS A 88 -25.67 -3.54 -14.16
C HIS A 88 -26.74 -2.84 -13.32
N ARG A 89 -26.44 -1.67 -12.74
CA ARG A 89 -27.44 -0.88 -12.01
C ARG A 89 -28.47 -0.22 -12.91
N LYS A 90 -28.12 0.13 -14.16
CA LYS A 90 -29.06 0.71 -15.13
C LYS A 90 -30.28 -0.20 -15.39
N HIS A 91 -30.14 -1.50 -15.19
CA HIS A 91 -31.17 -2.49 -15.49
C HIS A 91 -32.04 -2.92 -14.28
N GLY A 92 -31.77 -2.42 -13.06
CA GLY A 92 -32.42 -2.95 -11.84
C GLY A 92 -32.90 -1.94 -10.79
N VAL A 93 -32.58 -0.64 -10.90
CA VAL A 93 -32.98 0.37 -9.89
C VAL A 93 -33.56 1.61 -10.58
N PRO A 94 -34.70 2.16 -10.13
CA PRO A 94 -35.25 3.38 -10.72
C PRO A 94 -34.27 4.55 -10.64
N PRO A 95 -34.24 5.45 -11.63
CA PRO A 95 -33.23 6.51 -11.82
C PRO A 95 -33.17 7.58 -10.71
N ARG A 96 -33.98 7.46 -9.65
CA ARG A 96 -34.08 8.43 -8.54
C ARG A 96 -33.20 8.09 -7.33
N SER A 97 -32.43 7.00 -7.34
CA SER A 97 -31.49 6.70 -6.25
C SER A 97 -30.23 7.58 -6.38
N ASN A 98 -29.89 8.34 -5.33
CA ASN A 98 -28.75 9.27 -5.27
C ASN A 98 -27.43 8.67 -5.80
N THR A 99 -27.11 8.90 -7.08
CA THR A 99 -25.88 8.44 -7.77
C THR A 99 -24.59 8.72 -6.99
N PRO A 100 -24.40 9.90 -6.35
CA PRO A 100 -23.21 10.15 -5.54
C PRO A 100 -23.10 9.26 -4.29
N SER A 101 -24.22 8.97 -3.62
CA SER A 101 -24.24 8.09 -2.44
C SER A 101 -23.93 6.63 -2.79
N ASN A 102 -24.38 6.19 -3.97
CA ASN A 102 -24.06 4.86 -4.50
C ASN A 102 -22.57 4.75 -4.83
N PHE A 103 -21.97 5.79 -5.40
CA PHE A 103 -20.54 5.81 -5.67
C PHE A 103 -19.71 5.80 -4.39
N GLN A 104 -20.06 6.58 -3.36
CA GLN A 104 -19.34 6.55 -2.09
C GLN A 104 -19.39 5.15 -1.45
N SER A 105 -20.55 4.49 -1.50
CA SER A 105 -20.69 3.11 -1.05
C SER A 105 -19.79 2.15 -1.84
N PHE A 106 -19.77 2.28 -3.17
CA PHE A 106 -18.87 1.50 -4.03
C PHE A 106 -17.39 1.75 -3.67
N LEU A 107 -16.98 3.01 -3.50
CA LEU A 107 -15.61 3.37 -3.16
C LEU A 107 -15.18 2.78 -1.82
N HIS A 108 -16.03 2.85 -0.79
CA HIS A 108 -15.74 2.27 0.53
C HIS A 108 -15.60 0.74 0.45
N LEU A 109 -16.52 0.08 -0.25
CA LEU A 109 -16.45 -1.36 -0.48
C LEU A 109 -15.21 -1.74 -1.30
N SER A 110 -14.84 -0.91 -2.28
CA SER A 110 -13.67 -1.12 -3.14
C SER A 110 -12.37 -1.01 -2.34
N LEU A 111 -12.27 -0.02 -1.45
CA LEU A 111 -11.14 0.11 -0.53
C LEU A 111 -11.06 -1.04 0.45
N SER A 112 -12.20 -1.47 1.02
CA SER A 112 -12.23 -2.63 1.92
C SER A 112 -11.85 -3.92 1.20
N SER A 113 -12.27 -4.09 -0.06
CA SER A 113 -11.92 -5.27 -0.85
C SER A 113 -10.41 -5.29 -1.10
N VAL A 114 -9.84 -4.21 -1.63
CA VAL A 114 -8.41 -4.12 -1.91
C VAL A 114 -7.57 -4.20 -0.64
N SER A 115 -8.04 -3.66 0.48
CA SER A 115 -7.31 -3.76 1.74
C SER A 115 -7.16 -5.20 2.20
N TYR A 116 -8.22 -6.01 2.18
CA TYR A 116 -8.15 -7.41 2.62
C TYR A 116 -7.44 -8.31 1.62
N THR A 117 -7.49 -8.03 0.32
CA THR A 117 -6.87 -8.90 -0.69
C THR A 117 -5.40 -8.57 -0.98
N ASN A 118 -4.96 -7.32 -0.80
CA ASN A 118 -3.62 -6.88 -1.24
C ASN A 118 -2.72 -6.39 -0.09
N VAL A 119 -3.27 -5.68 0.91
CA VAL A 119 -2.42 -5.04 1.93
C VAL A 119 -1.67 -6.06 2.80
N PRO A 120 -2.21 -7.24 3.17
CA PRO A 120 -1.43 -8.28 3.86
C PRO A 120 -0.17 -8.71 3.10
N TYR A 121 -0.28 -8.92 1.78
CA TYR A 121 0.84 -9.28 0.92
C TYR A 121 1.86 -8.15 0.79
N LEU A 122 1.38 -6.91 0.66
CA LEU A 122 2.22 -5.71 0.65
C LEU A 122 3.01 -5.58 1.95
N LEU A 123 2.33 -5.68 3.09
CA LEU A 123 2.96 -5.56 4.41
C LEU A 123 3.95 -6.70 4.66
N ALA A 124 3.62 -7.93 4.26
CA ALA A 124 4.52 -9.08 4.36
C ALA A 124 5.80 -8.86 3.53
N ALA A 125 5.68 -8.42 2.27
CA ALA A 125 6.82 -8.15 1.40
C ALA A 125 7.67 -6.95 1.87
N HIS A 126 7.03 -5.94 2.47
CA HIS A 126 7.70 -4.79 3.08
C HIS A 126 8.49 -5.20 4.33
N ARG A 127 7.89 -5.98 5.23
CA ARG A 127 8.51 -6.45 6.47
C ARG A 127 9.61 -7.49 6.23
N SER A 128 9.42 -8.34 5.22
CA SER A 128 10.37 -9.40 4.84
C SER A 128 10.37 -9.59 3.32
N SER A 129 11.33 -8.99 2.64
CA SER A 129 11.43 -9.14 1.18
C SER A 129 11.87 -10.53 0.74
N ARG A 130 12.47 -11.35 1.63
CA ARG A 130 12.93 -12.71 1.27
C ARG A 130 11.82 -13.64 0.77
N SER A 131 10.59 -13.44 1.23
CA SER A 131 9.42 -14.22 0.81
C SER A 131 8.72 -13.64 -0.44
N LEU A 132 9.36 -12.72 -1.18
CA LEU A 132 8.70 -12.02 -2.29
C LEU A 132 8.18 -12.97 -3.37
N GLN A 133 8.93 -14.01 -3.73
CA GLN A 133 8.50 -15.00 -4.74
C GLN A 133 7.33 -15.85 -4.24
N ASP A 134 7.37 -16.28 -2.97
CA ASP A 134 6.29 -17.05 -2.37
C ASP A 134 5.01 -16.21 -2.29
N LEU A 135 5.12 -14.95 -1.82
CA LEU A 135 3.99 -14.01 -1.75
C LEU A 135 3.40 -13.70 -3.12
N ASP A 136 4.22 -13.64 -4.17
CA ASP A 136 3.79 -13.44 -5.54
C ASP A 136 3.00 -14.65 -6.07
N ASN A 137 3.48 -15.87 -5.82
CA ASN A 137 2.79 -17.09 -6.19
C ASN A 137 1.49 -17.31 -5.40
N ASP A 138 1.52 -17.05 -4.09
CA ASP A 138 0.35 -17.15 -3.22
C ASP A 138 -0.75 -16.18 -3.63
N LEU A 139 -0.39 -14.94 -3.99
CA LEU A 139 -1.36 -13.95 -4.46
C LEU A 139 -1.96 -14.32 -5.82
N ASP A 140 -1.19 -14.93 -6.71
CA ASP A 140 -1.71 -15.44 -7.99
C ASP A 140 -2.77 -16.53 -7.75
N ALA A 141 -2.45 -17.48 -6.86
CA ALA A 141 -3.35 -18.56 -6.46
C ALA A 141 -4.60 -18.06 -5.73
N SER A 142 -4.48 -17.01 -4.90
CA SER A 142 -5.59 -16.43 -4.14
C SER A 142 -6.43 -15.42 -4.93
N THR A 143 -6.11 -15.16 -6.20
CA THR A 143 -6.84 -14.23 -7.07
C THR A 143 -7.58 -14.99 -8.18
N PRO A 144 -8.76 -15.60 -7.90
CA PRO A 144 -9.48 -16.42 -8.87
C PRO A 144 -10.05 -15.61 -10.03
N CYS A 145 -10.40 -14.34 -9.80
CA CYS A 145 -10.87 -13.45 -10.85
C CYS A 145 -9.74 -13.14 -11.84
N THR A 146 -9.84 -13.70 -13.04
CA THR A 146 -8.83 -13.61 -14.10
C THR A 146 -8.53 -12.16 -14.50
N VAL A 147 -9.56 -11.32 -14.50
CA VAL A 147 -9.47 -9.88 -14.81
C VAL A 147 -8.63 -9.16 -13.75
N ALA A 148 -8.96 -9.36 -12.48
CA ALA A 148 -8.21 -8.80 -11.35
C ALA A 148 -6.76 -9.31 -11.33
N ARG A 149 -6.55 -10.60 -11.57
CA ARG A 149 -5.22 -11.23 -11.64
C ARG A 149 -4.35 -10.60 -12.72
N ARG A 150 -4.86 -10.48 -13.95
CA ARG A 150 -4.14 -9.82 -15.05
C ARG A 150 -3.85 -8.35 -14.76
N ALA A 151 -4.79 -7.62 -14.18
CA ALA A 151 -4.58 -6.21 -13.81
C ALA A 151 -3.44 -6.08 -12.78
N SER A 152 -3.44 -6.93 -11.74
CA SER A 152 -2.39 -6.97 -10.72
C SER A 152 -1.01 -7.31 -11.31
N ILE A 153 -0.94 -8.32 -12.19
CA ILE A 153 0.30 -8.69 -12.89
C ILE A 153 0.79 -7.56 -13.79
N ALA A 154 -0.10 -6.95 -14.57
CA ALA A 154 0.27 -5.86 -15.48
C ALA A 154 0.83 -4.65 -14.70
N GLN A 155 0.19 -4.26 -13.59
CA GLN A 155 0.64 -3.17 -12.74
C GLN A 155 1.96 -3.48 -12.02
N GLY A 156 2.12 -4.70 -11.49
CA GLY A 156 3.36 -5.11 -10.81
C GLY A 156 4.55 -5.20 -11.77
N ARG A 157 4.37 -5.79 -12.95
CA ARG A 157 5.39 -5.79 -14.00
C ARG A 157 5.76 -4.39 -14.47
N ALA A 158 4.78 -3.49 -14.59
CA ALA A 158 5.04 -2.09 -14.92
C ALA A 158 5.85 -1.40 -13.80
N LEU A 159 5.50 -1.63 -12.52
CA LEU A 159 6.26 -1.10 -11.38
C LEU A 159 7.71 -1.58 -11.41
N LEU A 160 7.95 -2.87 -11.64
CA LEU A 160 9.30 -3.40 -11.73
C LEU A 160 10.07 -2.81 -12.94
N GLY A 161 9.37 -2.56 -14.05
CA GLY A 161 9.92 -1.85 -15.20
C GLY A 161 10.37 -0.41 -14.87
N VAL A 162 9.56 0.33 -14.10
CA VAL A 162 9.92 1.68 -13.59
C VAL A 162 11.10 1.59 -12.63
N TRP A 163 11.08 0.61 -11.73
CA TRP A 163 12.17 0.37 -10.79
C TRP A 163 13.51 0.23 -11.53
N GLU A 164 13.60 -0.70 -12.48
CA GLU A 164 14.83 -0.98 -13.23
C GLU A 164 15.30 0.20 -14.09
N ARG A 165 14.37 0.96 -14.68
CA ARG A 165 14.71 2.01 -15.65
C ARG A 165 14.92 3.39 -15.02
N SER A 166 14.34 3.65 -13.84
CA SER A 166 14.23 5.01 -13.30
C SER A 166 14.62 5.14 -11.83
N PHE A 167 14.30 4.17 -10.98
CA PHE A 167 14.54 4.29 -9.53
C PHE A 167 15.87 3.66 -9.09
N ARG A 168 16.24 2.52 -9.67
CA ARG A 168 17.40 1.72 -9.24
C ARG A 168 18.72 2.49 -9.20
N SER A 169 18.95 3.44 -10.10
CA SER A 169 20.19 4.25 -10.11
C SER A 169 20.28 5.20 -8.91
N THR A 170 19.14 5.72 -8.45
CA THR A 170 19.04 6.65 -7.32
C THR A 170 19.04 5.91 -5.98
N TRP A 171 18.36 4.77 -5.88
CA TRP A 171 18.34 3.90 -4.69
C TRP A 171 19.37 2.76 -4.82
N ASN A 172 20.64 3.13 -4.68
CA ASN A 172 21.81 2.26 -4.82
C ASN A 172 22.54 2.08 -3.46
N SER A 173 23.59 1.27 -3.42
CA SER A 173 24.32 0.95 -2.18
C SER A 173 24.78 2.17 -1.36
N ASP A 174 25.01 3.32 -1.99
CA ASP A 174 25.45 4.55 -1.31
C ASP A 174 24.29 5.34 -0.68
N THR A 175 23.06 5.14 -1.18
CA THR A 175 21.88 5.89 -0.74
C THR A 175 20.97 5.13 0.21
N LEU A 176 21.06 3.79 0.22
CA LEU A 176 20.32 2.91 1.13
C LEU A 176 20.86 3.01 2.56
N ARG A 177 19.95 3.03 3.54
CA ARG A 177 20.23 3.41 4.93
C ARG A 177 20.66 2.24 5.80
N ASN A 178 20.21 1.04 5.47
CA ASN A 178 20.36 -0.14 6.33
C ASN A 178 20.50 -1.43 5.49
N ALA A 179 20.95 -2.49 6.16
CA ALA A 179 21.18 -3.78 5.51
C ALA A 179 19.89 -4.41 4.94
N SER A 180 18.72 -4.16 5.53
CA SER A 180 17.45 -4.72 5.04
C SER A 180 17.00 -4.05 3.74
N GLU A 181 17.22 -2.75 3.57
CA GLU A 181 17.00 -2.03 2.31
C GLU A 181 17.92 -2.55 1.19
N VAL A 182 19.21 -2.79 1.50
CA VAL A 182 20.18 -3.38 0.55
C VAL A 182 19.76 -4.79 0.13
N GLU A 183 19.36 -5.62 1.09
CA GLU A 183 18.83 -6.95 0.84
C GLU A 183 17.60 -6.90 -0.07
N SER A 184 16.65 -6.03 0.24
CA SER A 184 15.40 -5.91 -0.53
C SER A 184 15.65 -5.43 -1.96
N ALA A 185 16.62 -4.54 -2.16
CA ALA A 185 17.06 -4.12 -3.49
C ALA A 185 17.70 -5.26 -4.29
N GLN A 186 18.44 -6.15 -3.61
CA GLN A 186 18.99 -7.36 -4.23
C GLN A 186 17.87 -8.36 -4.57
N VAL A 187 16.91 -8.58 -3.67
CA VAL A 187 15.74 -9.43 -3.95
C VAL A 187 14.95 -8.94 -5.16
N LEU A 188 14.69 -7.64 -5.28
CA LEU A 188 14.00 -7.07 -6.45
C LEU A 188 14.77 -7.33 -7.75
N ARG A 189 16.10 -7.25 -7.70
CA ARG A 189 16.98 -7.55 -8.83
C ARG A 189 16.88 -9.04 -9.21
N ASP A 190 16.92 -9.93 -8.24
CA ASP A 190 16.84 -11.37 -8.47
C ASP A 190 15.45 -11.75 -9.02
N PHE A 191 14.38 -11.14 -8.48
CA PHE A 191 13.02 -11.27 -9.01
C PHE A 191 12.92 -10.79 -10.48
N SER A 192 13.53 -9.64 -10.79
CA SER A 192 13.59 -9.10 -12.15
C SER A 192 14.35 -10.00 -13.12
N GLN A 193 15.41 -10.68 -12.65
CA GLN A 193 16.12 -11.69 -13.43
C GLN A 193 15.26 -12.93 -13.66
N ALA A 194 14.62 -13.45 -12.60
CA ALA A 194 13.71 -14.59 -12.69
C ALA A 194 12.57 -14.35 -13.71
N MET A 195 12.01 -13.13 -13.75
CA MET A 195 10.99 -12.75 -14.74
C MET A 195 11.47 -12.77 -16.20
N LYS A 196 12.78 -12.65 -16.46
CA LYS A 196 13.36 -12.65 -17.82
C LYS A 196 13.69 -14.05 -18.32
N VAL A 197 13.80 -15.03 -17.42
CA VAL A 197 14.08 -16.42 -17.80
C VAL A 197 12.83 -17.00 -18.46
N SER A 198 13.00 -17.63 -19.62
CA SER A 198 11.89 -18.18 -20.39
C SER A 198 11.15 -19.28 -19.63
N SER A 199 9.81 -19.29 -19.74
CA SER A 199 8.92 -20.31 -19.18
C SER A 199 9.22 -21.73 -19.66
N ASP A 200 9.93 -21.88 -20.78
CA ASP A 200 10.24 -23.20 -21.36
C ASP A 200 11.36 -23.95 -20.61
N VAL A 201 12.12 -23.25 -19.76
CA VAL A 201 13.31 -23.80 -19.08
C VAL A 201 13.08 -24.01 -17.58
N VAL A 202 12.06 -23.38 -17.00
CA VAL A 202 11.87 -23.28 -15.56
C VAL A 202 10.58 -24.02 -15.16
N PRO A 203 10.61 -24.90 -14.14
CA PRO A 203 9.41 -25.51 -13.60
C PRO A 203 8.36 -24.46 -13.22
N VAL A 204 7.08 -24.72 -13.48
CA VAL A 204 5.96 -23.81 -13.17
C VAL A 204 5.99 -23.34 -11.70
N THR A 205 6.45 -24.20 -10.78
CA THR A 205 6.59 -23.90 -9.35
C THR A 205 7.63 -22.84 -9.00
N THR A 206 8.49 -22.46 -9.96
CA THR A 206 9.55 -21.46 -9.79
C THR A 206 9.34 -20.25 -10.70
N GLN A 207 8.19 -20.17 -11.37
CA GLN A 207 7.83 -19.06 -12.23
C GLN A 207 7.28 -17.91 -11.40
N VAL A 208 7.84 -16.73 -11.60
CA VAL A 208 7.35 -15.47 -11.01
C VAL A 208 6.32 -14.80 -11.93
N ASN A 209 5.22 -14.34 -11.36
CA ASN A 209 4.10 -13.70 -12.04
C ASN A 209 4.31 -12.19 -12.15
N GLY A 210 4.69 -11.54 -11.05
CA GLY A 210 4.93 -10.10 -10.97
C GLY A 210 3.71 -9.30 -10.52
N HIS A 211 3.06 -9.73 -9.45
CA HIS A 211 1.91 -9.10 -8.83
C HIS A 211 2.24 -7.76 -8.18
N PHE A 212 1.26 -6.85 -8.22
CA PHE A 212 1.45 -5.48 -7.81
C PHE A 212 1.70 -5.31 -6.30
N ALA A 213 0.93 -5.97 -5.44
CA ALA A 213 1.00 -5.72 -4.00
C ALA A 213 2.34 -6.16 -3.35
N PRO A 214 2.89 -7.37 -3.60
CA PRO A 214 4.19 -7.77 -3.09
C PRO A 214 5.32 -6.86 -3.63
N LEU A 215 5.31 -6.58 -4.94
CA LEU A 215 6.32 -5.73 -5.57
C LEU A 215 6.26 -4.28 -5.06
N TRP A 216 5.07 -3.77 -4.77
CA TRP A 216 4.89 -2.47 -4.14
C TRP A 216 5.50 -2.44 -2.74
N GLY A 217 5.21 -3.45 -1.92
CA GLY A 217 5.75 -3.55 -0.56
C GLY A 217 7.28 -3.54 -0.54
N ALA A 218 7.90 -4.41 -1.35
CA ALA A 218 9.35 -4.48 -1.48
C ALA A 218 9.95 -3.17 -2.04
N THR A 219 9.34 -2.59 -3.08
CA THR A 219 9.79 -1.32 -3.68
C THR A 219 9.73 -0.17 -2.68
N ALA A 220 8.61 -0.02 -1.96
CA ALA A 220 8.42 1.01 -0.96
C ALA A 220 9.42 0.89 0.20
N HIS A 221 9.73 -0.34 0.63
CA HIS A 221 10.75 -0.60 1.64
C HIS A 221 12.13 -0.13 1.18
N VAL A 222 12.56 -0.50 -0.03
CA VAL A 222 13.84 -0.05 -0.60
C VAL A 222 13.88 1.48 -0.76
N MET A 223 12.76 2.10 -1.12
CA MET A 223 12.66 3.55 -1.23
C MET A 223 12.64 4.28 0.12
N GLY A 224 12.58 3.52 1.22
CA GLY A 224 12.71 4.00 2.58
C GLY A 224 11.41 4.48 3.23
N LEU A 225 10.25 4.16 2.65
CA LEU A 225 8.95 4.39 3.27
C LEU A 225 8.76 3.42 4.44
N ASP A 226 8.11 3.89 5.50
CA ASP A 226 7.61 2.98 6.52
C ASP A 226 6.43 2.14 5.99
N SER A 227 6.11 1.03 6.67
CA SER A 227 5.07 0.11 6.23
C SER A 227 3.67 0.73 6.21
N TYR A 228 3.40 1.68 7.11
CA TYR A 228 2.11 2.39 7.16
C TYR A 228 2.00 3.37 5.99
N GLN A 229 3.05 4.14 5.71
CA GLN A 229 3.15 5.01 4.53
C GLN A 229 2.95 4.20 3.24
N ALA A 230 3.64 3.06 3.12
CA ALA A 230 3.52 2.18 1.95
C ALA A 230 2.08 1.71 1.73
N ALA A 231 1.40 1.25 2.78
CA ALA A 231 0.00 0.80 2.72
C ALA A 231 -0.97 1.96 2.45
N TYR A 232 -0.74 3.12 3.07
CA TYR A 232 -1.58 4.31 2.90
C TYR A 232 -1.51 4.84 1.47
N VAL A 233 -0.31 4.98 0.90
CA VAL A 233 -0.12 5.44 -0.48
C VAL A 233 -0.74 4.44 -1.47
N PHE A 234 -0.61 3.13 -1.21
CA PHE A 234 -1.23 2.09 -2.02
C PHE A 234 -2.76 2.26 -2.09
N LEU A 235 -3.43 2.38 -0.93
CA LEU A 235 -4.88 2.52 -0.87
C LEU A 235 -5.38 3.87 -1.39
N ILE A 236 -4.70 4.98 -1.11
CA ILE A 236 -5.12 6.28 -1.65
C ILE A 236 -4.92 6.34 -3.16
N ASN A 237 -3.92 5.66 -3.72
CA ASN A 237 -3.76 5.54 -5.17
C ASN A 237 -4.88 4.72 -5.81
N HIS A 238 -5.36 3.67 -5.15
CA HIS A 238 -6.57 2.96 -5.58
C HIS A 238 -7.80 3.89 -5.58
N ALA A 239 -8.00 4.67 -4.51
CA ALA A 239 -9.09 5.66 -4.46
C ALA A 239 -8.99 6.70 -5.59
N LYS A 240 -7.79 7.24 -5.86
CA LYS A 240 -7.53 8.16 -6.98
C LYS A 240 -7.89 7.54 -8.32
N ALA A 241 -7.52 6.27 -8.55
CA ALA A 241 -7.83 5.55 -9.79
C ALA A 241 -9.35 5.37 -9.97
N VAL A 242 -10.06 4.92 -8.94
CA VAL A 242 -11.53 4.74 -8.96
C VAL A 242 -12.25 6.08 -9.18
N LEU A 243 -11.81 7.16 -8.53
CA LEU A 243 -12.37 8.49 -8.72
C LEU A 243 -12.10 9.04 -10.13
N SER A 244 -10.90 8.81 -10.67
CA SER A 244 -10.56 9.16 -12.04
C SER A 244 -11.44 8.41 -13.06
N ALA A 245 -11.71 7.12 -12.81
CA ALA A 245 -12.68 6.36 -13.60
C ALA A 245 -14.10 6.93 -13.46
N ALA A 246 -14.53 7.32 -12.27
CA ALA A 246 -15.85 7.92 -12.03
C ALA A 246 -16.06 9.24 -12.79
N VAL A 247 -15.03 10.09 -12.84
CA VAL A 247 -15.06 11.34 -13.60
C VAL A 247 -15.21 11.06 -15.10
N ARG A 248 -14.41 10.12 -15.64
CA ARG A 248 -14.47 9.74 -17.06
C ARG A 248 -15.77 9.03 -17.43
N ALA A 249 -16.36 8.28 -16.51
CA ALA A 249 -17.69 7.67 -16.66
C ALA A 249 -18.85 8.67 -16.43
N SER A 250 -18.55 9.97 -16.26
CA SER A 250 -19.52 11.04 -16.01
C SER A 250 -20.42 10.81 -14.78
N VAL A 251 -19.93 10.06 -13.79
CA VAL A 251 -20.63 9.86 -12.50
C VAL A 251 -20.57 11.12 -11.65
N MET A 252 -19.45 11.84 -11.72
CA MET A 252 -19.22 13.10 -10.99
C MET A 252 -18.22 14.00 -11.73
N GLY A 253 -18.18 15.29 -11.36
CA GLY A 253 -17.22 16.24 -11.91
C GLY A 253 -15.84 16.19 -11.22
N PRO A 254 -14.78 16.73 -11.84
CA PRO A 254 -13.42 16.70 -11.31
C PRO A 254 -13.28 17.41 -9.95
N TYR A 255 -13.96 18.54 -9.74
CA TYR A 255 -13.96 19.24 -8.45
C TYR A 255 -14.64 18.45 -7.34
N GLN A 256 -15.70 17.69 -7.67
CA GLN A 256 -16.36 16.81 -6.69
C GLN A 256 -15.44 15.65 -6.30
N ALA A 257 -14.73 15.06 -7.27
CA ALA A 257 -13.76 14.01 -7.01
C ALA A 257 -12.61 14.50 -6.11
N GLN A 258 -12.08 15.70 -6.37
CA GLN A 258 -11.06 16.32 -5.50
C GLN A 258 -11.62 16.66 -4.11
N GLY A 259 -12.86 17.14 -4.02
CA GLY A 259 -13.53 17.36 -2.75
C GLY A 259 -13.66 16.08 -1.91
N LEU A 260 -13.92 14.93 -2.55
CA LEU A 260 -13.93 13.63 -1.88
C LEU A 260 -12.53 13.21 -1.41
N LEU A 261 -11.49 13.38 -2.24
CA LEU A 261 -10.10 13.06 -1.87
C LEU A 261 -9.57 13.93 -0.72
N ALA A 262 -9.91 15.22 -0.72
CA ALA A 262 -9.52 16.16 0.32
C ALA A 262 -10.34 16.00 1.61
N GLY A 263 -11.48 15.30 1.54
CA GLY A 263 -12.38 15.14 2.66
C GLY A 263 -11.82 14.24 3.76
N LYS A 264 -12.07 14.58 5.03
CA LYS A 264 -11.67 13.74 6.19
C LYS A 264 -12.22 12.31 6.14
N GLY A 265 -13.35 12.12 5.46
CA GLY A 265 -13.98 10.80 5.31
C GLY A 265 -13.07 9.78 4.63
N ILE A 266 -12.42 10.13 3.51
CA ILE A 266 -11.55 9.17 2.81
C ILE A 266 -10.31 8.85 3.62
N GLN A 267 -9.72 9.85 4.28
CA GLN A 267 -8.58 9.67 5.16
C GLN A 267 -8.91 8.69 6.29
N GLN A 268 -10.07 8.85 6.93
CA GLN A 268 -10.53 7.96 7.98
C GLN A 268 -10.78 6.54 7.44
N VAL A 269 -11.46 6.40 6.31
CA VAL A 269 -11.73 5.09 5.69
C VAL A 269 -10.44 4.35 5.35
N VAL A 270 -9.44 5.03 4.78
CA VAL A 270 -8.14 4.42 4.46
C VAL A 270 -7.45 3.96 5.74
N ALA A 271 -7.38 4.83 6.77
CA ALA A 271 -6.77 4.48 8.05
C ALA A 271 -7.47 3.27 8.71
N GLU A 272 -8.80 3.23 8.73
CA GLU A 272 -9.58 2.12 9.26
C GLU A 272 -9.36 0.82 8.46
N CYS A 273 -9.26 0.91 7.13
CA CYS A 273 -8.97 -0.26 6.28
C CYS A 273 -7.60 -0.85 6.60
N ILE A 274 -6.58 -0.01 6.78
CA ILE A 274 -5.23 -0.44 7.17
C ILE A 274 -5.26 -1.07 8.56
N GLN A 275 -5.91 -0.42 9.52
CA GLN A 275 -6.00 -0.92 10.90
C GLN A 275 -6.63 -2.32 10.96
N LYS A 276 -7.66 -2.58 10.15
CA LYS A 276 -8.35 -3.89 10.11
C LYS A 276 -7.47 -5.03 9.62
N VAL A 277 -6.48 -4.74 8.76
CA VAL A 277 -5.64 -5.76 8.11
C VAL A 277 -4.18 -5.69 8.54
N TRP A 278 -3.85 -4.85 9.53
CA TRP A 278 -2.48 -4.54 9.94
C TRP A 278 -1.68 -5.78 10.38
N ASP A 279 -2.34 -6.66 11.11
CA ASP A 279 -1.79 -7.90 11.66
C ASP A 279 -2.33 -9.15 10.94
N LEU A 280 -3.05 -8.96 9.82
CA LEU A 280 -3.58 -10.08 9.04
C LEU A 280 -2.44 -10.72 8.23
N SER A 281 -2.25 -12.03 8.39
CA SER A 281 -1.28 -12.78 7.59
C SER A 281 -1.77 -12.97 6.15
N PRO A 282 -0.86 -13.12 5.16
CA PRO A 282 -1.23 -13.42 3.77
C PRO A 282 -2.15 -14.64 3.63
N GLU A 283 -1.96 -15.67 4.44
CA GLU A 283 -2.81 -16.89 4.45
C GLU A 283 -4.28 -16.62 4.81
N ASN A 284 -4.55 -15.54 5.55
CA ASN A 284 -5.90 -15.12 5.93
C ASN A 284 -6.42 -13.96 5.06
N ALA A 285 -5.65 -13.53 4.05
CA ALA A 285 -6.08 -12.53 3.09
C ALA A 285 -7.16 -13.10 2.15
N GLY A 286 -8.11 -12.26 1.74
CA GLY A 286 -9.20 -12.74 0.90
C GLY A 286 -10.25 -11.69 0.55
N GLN A 287 -11.16 -12.06 -0.34
CA GLN A 287 -12.22 -11.17 -0.79
C GLN A 287 -13.34 -11.07 0.26
N VAL A 288 -13.47 -9.89 0.88
CA VAL A 288 -14.53 -9.60 1.87
C VAL A 288 -15.79 -8.97 1.25
N VAL A 289 -15.72 -8.57 -0.02
CA VAL A 289 -16.87 -8.05 -0.78
C VAL A 289 -17.06 -8.89 -2.05
N PRO A 290 -17.74 -10.05 -1.98
CA PRO A 290 -17.89 -10.96 -3.13
C PRO A 290 -18.49 -10.29 -4.38
N ALA A 291 -19.38 -9.31 -4.19
CA ALA A 291 -19.98 -8.58 -5.29
C ALA A 291 -18.95 -7.81 -6.14
N LEU A 292 -17.85 -7.32 -5.54
CA LEU A 292 -16.79 -6.65 -6.29
C LEU A 292 -16.03 -7.60 -7.20
N ASP A 293 -15.76 -8.82 -6.74
CA ASP A 293 -15.11 -9.83 -7.56
C ASP A 293 -15.95 -10.18 -8.80
N LEU A 294 -17.27 -10.29 -8.61
CA LEU A 294 -18.23 -10.47 -9.71
C LEU A 294 -18.26 -9.27 -10.65
N TRP A 295 -18.25 -8.02 -10.16
CA TRP A 295 -18.26 -6.83 -11.02
C TRP A 295 -16.97 -6.70 -11.82
N VAL A 296 -15.81 -6.96 -11.21
CA VAL A 296 -14.52 -6.97 -11.92
C VAL A 296 -14.51 -8.06 -12.98
N GLY A 297 -14.89 -9.30 -12.62
CA GLY A 297 -14.91 -10.42 -13.57
C GLY A 297 -15.89 -10.21 -14.75
N ARG A 298 -17.05 -9.61 -14.49
CA ARG A 298 -18.04 -9.30 -15.54
C ARG A 298 -17.64 -8.15 -16.47
N HIS A 299 -16.56 -7.43 -16.18
CA HIS A 299 -16.08 -6.34 -17.03
C HIS A 299 -15.81 -6.79 -18.47
N GLU A 300 -15.30 -8.01 -18.66
CA GLU A 300 -15.06 -8.57 -19.99
C GLU A 300 -16.33 -8.84 -20.79
N LEU A 301 -17.47 -8.97 -20.12
CA LEU A 301 -18.76 -9.27 -20.73
C LEU A 301 -19.54 -8.00 -21.13
N LEU A 302 -19.00 -6.82 -20.85
CA LEU A 302 -19.62 -5.56 -21.26
C LEU A 302 -19.52 -5.37 -22.77
N TYR A 303 -20.66 -5.09 -23.41
CA TYR A 303 -20.74 -4.86 -24.87
C TYR A 303 -19.89 -3.67 -25.34
N SER A 304 -19.88 -2.59 -24.56
CA SER A 304 -19.03 -1.41 -24.78
C SER A 304 -18.21 -1.15 -23.52
N ARG A 305 -16.92 -0.85 -23.70
CA ARG A 305 -15.94 -0.66 -22.63
C ARG A 305 -15.14 0.61 -22.87
N ILE A 306 -15.04 1.44 -21.85
CA ILE A 306 -14.14 2.61 -21.83
C ILE A 306 -12.88 2.36 -20.99
N PHE A 307 -12.89 1.34 -20.13
CA PHE A 307 -11.74 0.94 -19.31
C PHE A 307 -11.26 -0.48 -19.63
N ASN A 308 -10.00 -0.75 -19.28
CA ASN A 308 -9.38 -2.06 -19.30
C ASN A 308 -9.55 -2.84 -17.98
N SER A 309 -10.40 -2.32 -17.05
CA SER A 309 -10.63 -2.78 -15.65
C SER A 309 -10.21 -4.21 -15.37
#